data_AF-A0A918A728-F1
#
_entry.id   AF-A0A918A728-F1
#
_cell.length_a   1.000
_cell.length_b   1.000
_cell.length_c   1.000
_cell.angle_alpha   90.00
_cell.angle_beta   90.00
_cell.angle_gamma   90.00
#
_symmetry.space_group_name_H-M   'P 1'
#
loop_
_entity.id
_entity.type
_entity.pdbx_description
1 polymer ?
#
loop_
_entity_poly.entity_id
_entity_poly.type
_entity_poly.pdbx_seq_one_letter_code
_entity_poly.pdbx_strand_id
1 'polypeptide(L)' 'MCPHDPVCPSAEAPDREAARTLACHPEQGWSLLCNGVVLFEDTGELLPGGTAIAPHRPDPLVGAI' A
#
# COMPACT_ATOMS: atom_id res chain seq x y z
N MET A 1 6.72 8.17 -13.73
CA MET A 1 5.40 8.37 -14.37
C MET A 1 4.90 7.01 -14.80
N CYS A 2 3.72 6.62 -14.34
CA CYS A 2 3.19 5.28 -14.56
C CYS A 2 2.60 5.17 -15.98
N PRO A 3 2.95 4.16 -16.80
CA PRO A 3 2.47 4.04 -18.19
C PRO A 3 1.10 3.35 -18.32
N HIS A 4 0.40 3.09 -17.21
CA HIS A 4 -0.88 2.39 -17.23
C HIS A 4 -2.02 3.28 -17.71
N ASP A 5 -2.97 2.67 -18.44
CA ASP A 5 -4.25 3.26 -18.83
C ASP A 5 -5.38 2.40 -18.23
N PRO A 6 -6.25 2.95 -17.35
CA PRO A 6 -6.19 4.31 -16.80
C PRO A 6 -4.94 4.54 -15.93
N VAL A 7 -4.58 5.82 -15.77
CA VAL A 7 -3.44 6.24 -14.94
C VAL A 7 -3.64 5.80 -13.50
N CYS A 8 -2.62 5.15 -12.92
CA CYS A 8 -2.64 4.75 -11.52
C CYS A 8 -2.58 5.98 -10.59
N PRO A 9 -3.21 5.90 -9.40
CA PRO A 9 -3.16 6.96 -8.41
C PRO A 9 -1.73 7.24 -7.92
N SER A 10 -1.48 8.49 -7.53
CA SER A 10 -0.23 8.88 -6.87
C SER A 10 -0.08 8.16 -5.52
N ALA A 11 1.15 8.00 -5.04
CA ALA A 11 1.41 7.47 -3.70
C ALA A 11 0.82 8.35 -2.58
N GLU A 12 0.52 9.62 -2.85
CA GLU A 12 -0.10 10.52 -1.87
C GLU A 12 -1.64 10.49 -1.92
N ALA A 13 -2.23 9.87 -2.95
CA ALA A 13 -3.68 9.81 -3.11
C ALA A 13 -4.33 8.91 -2.04
N PRO A 14 -5.57 9.18 -1.61
CA PRO A 14 -6.25 8.37 -0.59
C PRO A 14 -6.48 6.92 -1.04
N ASP A 15 -6.55 6.67 -2.35
CA ASP A 15 -6.76 5.37 -2.99
C ASP A 15 -5.46 4.81 -3.60
N ARG A 16 -4.29 5.18 -3.07
CA ARG A 16 -2.97 4.79 -3.60
C ARG A 16 -2.77 3.27 -3.77
N GLU A 17 -3.45 2.46 -2.97
CA GLU A 17 -3.43 1.00 -3.01
C GLU A 17 -4.06 0.43 -4.31
N ALA A 18 -4.85 1.22 -5.04
CA ALA A 18 -5.42 0.84 -6.33
C ALA A 18 -4.39 0.88 -7.49
N ALA A 19 -3.15 1.31 -7.23
CA ALA A 19 -2.07 1.22 -8.19
C ALA A 19 -1.72 -0.23 -8.53
N ARG A 20 -1.24 -0.47 -9.75
CA ARG A 20 -1.01 -1.83 -10.25
C ARG A 20 0.24 -2.45 -9.62
N THR A 21 0.16 -3.70 -9.21
CA THR A 21 1.30 -4.47 -8.68
C THR A 21 2.39 -4.62 -9.74
N LEU A 22 3.60 -4.20 -9.38
CA LEU A 22 4.82 -4.36 -10.18
C LEU A 22 5.62 -5.60 -9.78
N ALA A 23 5.66 -5.90 -8.47
CA ALA A 23 6.26 -7.10 -7.93
C ALA A 23 5.44 -7.61 -6.75
N CYS A 24 5.33 -8.93 -6.60
CA CYS A 24 4.61 -9.57 -5.52
C CYS A 24 5.56 -10.58 -4.83
N HIS A 25 5.71 -10.46 -3.52
CA HIS A 25 6.53 -11.34 -2.70
C HIS A 25 5.69 -11.85 -1.52
N PRO A 26 4.77 -12.80 -1.76
CA PRO A 26 3.90 -13.34 -0.72
C PRO A 26 4.69 -14.05 0.38
N GLU A 27 5.82 -14.66 0.03
CA GLU A 27 6.74 -15.29 0.99
C GLU A 27 7.35 -14.29 1.99
N GLN A 28 7.31 -12.99 1.68
CA GLN A 28 7.80 -11.90 2.54
C GLN A 28 6.66 -11.00 3.04
N GLY A 29 5.41 -11.26 2.64
CA GLY A 29 4.23 -10.52 3.06
C GLY A 29 4.05 -9.14 2.45
N TRP A 30 4.58 -8.87 1.24
CA TRP A 30 4.45 -7.56 0.59
C TRP A 30 4.34 -7.61 -0.94
N SER A 31 3.82 -6.52 -1.51
CA SER A 31 3.78 -6.22 -2.94
C SER A 31 4.27 -4.80 -3.21
N LEU A 32 5.11 -4.61 -4.22
CA LEU A 32 5.50 -3.28 -4.70
C LEU A 32 4.53 -2.83 -5.80
N LEU A 33 3.92 -1.66 -5.63
CA LEU A 33 3.03 -1.04 -6.59
C LEU A 33 3.80 -0.10 -7.54
N CYS A 34 3.25 0.14 -8.72
CA CYS A 34 3.89 0.96 -9.75
C CYS A 34 4.01 2.46 -9.39
N ASN A 35 3.30 2.93 -8.35
CA ASN A 35 3.46 4.27 -7.79
C ASN A 35 4.54 4.33 -6.69
N GLY A 36 5.24 3.21 -6.44
CA GLY A 36 6.32 3.09 -5.46
C GLY A 36 5.87 2.77 -4.03
N VAL A 37 4.56 2.56 -3.81
CA VAL A 37 4.04 2.09 -2.52
C VAL A 37 4.39 0.62 -2.33
N VAL A 38 4.87 0.25 -1.15
CA VAL A 38 4.93 -1.15 -0.71
C VAL A 38 3.67 -1.44 0.11
N LEU A 39 2.82 -2.31 -0.41
CA LEU A 39 1.60 -2.77 0.24
C LEU A 39 1.90 -4.08 0.99
N PHE A 40 1.61 -4.10 2.30
CA PHE A 40 1.75 -5.28 3.14
C PHE A 40 0.44 -6.09 3.19
N GLU A 41 0.53 -7.38 3.47
CA GLU A 41 -0.64 -8.27 3.54
C GLU A 41 -1.66 -7.88 4.62
N ASP A 42 -1.24 -7.16 5.65
CA ASP A 42 -2.12 -6.67 6.70
C ASP A 42 -2.85 -5.37 6.32
N THR A 43 -2.68 -4.87 5.08
CA THR A 43 -3.13 -3.55 4.55
C THR A 43 -2.30 -2.36 4.99
N GLY A 44 -1.17 -2.59 5.68
CA GLY A 44 -0.21 -1.53 5.95
C GLY A 44 0.48 -1.07 4.67
N GLU A 45 0.99 0.16 4.65
CA GLU A 45 1.68 0.72 3.49
C GLU A 45 3.00 1.39 3.88
N LEU A 46 4.02 1.27 3.02
CA LEU A 46 5.22 2.11 3.06
C LEU A 46 5.26 2.99 1.81
N LEU A 47 5.16 4.31 2.01
CA LEU A 47 5.22 5.27 0.92
C LEU A 47 6.66 5.41 0.38
N PRO A 48 6.85 5.92 -0.86
CA PRO A 48 8.18 6.14 -1.43
C PRO A 48 9.10 7.04 -0.59
N GLY A 49 8.52 7.92 0.23
CA GLY A 49 9.25 8.78 1.17
C GLY A 49 9.69 8.09 2.47
N GLY A 50 9.36 6.81 2.67
CA GLY A 50 9.63 6.06 3.89
C GLY A 50 8.60 6.24 5.00
N THR A 51 7.51 6.96 4.75
CA THR A 51 6.40 7.10 5.70
C THR A 51 5.59 5.81 5.76
N ALA A 52 5.40 5.27 6.97
CA ALA A 52 4.54 4.13 7.21
C ALA A 52 3.09 4.57 7.45
N ILE A 53 2.15 3.90 6.80
CA ILE A 53 0.72 4.00 7.03
C ILE A 53 0.27 2.73 7.74
N ALA A 54 -0.45 2.90 8.86
CA ALA A 54 -0.97 1.78 9.62
C ALA A 54 -2.06 1.05 8.81
N PRO A 55 -2.18 -0.28 8.97
CA PRO A 55 -3.23 -1.06 8.33
C PRO A 55 -4.63 -0.54 8.66
N HIS A 56 -5.57 -0.67 7.72
CA HIS A 56 -6.95 -0.20 7.83
C HIS A 56 -7.86 -1.08 8.70
N ARG A 57 -7.34 -2.15 9.30
CA ARG A 57 -8.10 -2.97 10.25
C ARG A 57 -8.27 -2.24 11.59
N PRO A 58 -9.43 -2.35 12.26
CA PRO A 58 -9.55 -1.87 13.63
C PRO A 58 -8.50 -2.60 14.48
N ASP A 59 -7.70 -1.82 15.21
CA ASP A 59 -6.79 -2.35 16.21
C ASP A 59 -7.59 -3.20 17.21
N PRO A 60 -7.33 -4.52 17.35
CA PRO A 60 -8.08 -5.35 18.29
C PRO A 60 -7.92 -4.88 19.75
N LEU A 61 -6.93 -4.01 20.02
CA LEU A 61 -6.65 -3.43 21.32
C LEU A 61 -7.34 -2.08 21.57
N VAL A 62 -7.86 -1.40 20.54
CA VAL A 62 -8.57 -0.10 20.67
C VAL A 62 -10.07 -0.26 20.95
N GLY A 63 -10.60 -1.48 20.91
CA GLY A 63 -12.00 -1.78 21.25
C GLY A 63 -12.22 -2.49 22.59
N ALA A 64 -11.16 -2.65 23.40
CA ALA A 64 -11.18 -3.50 24.60
C ALA A 64 -11.13 -2.74 25.94
N ILE A 65 -11.51 -1.46 25.97
CA ILE A 65 -11.65 -0.67 27.21
C ILE A 65 -13.10 -0.51 27.64
#